data_AF-A0A6A0REV4-F1
#
_entry.id   AF-A0A6A0REV4-F1
#
_cell.length_a   1.000
_cell.length_b   1.000
_cell.length_c   1.000
_cell.angle_alpha   90.00
_cell.angle_beta   90.00
_cell.angle_gamma   90.00
#
_symmetry.space_group_name_H-M   'P 1'
#
loop_
_entity.id
_entity.type
_entity.pdbx_description
1 polymer ?
#
loop_
_entity_poly.entity_id
_entity_poly.type
_entity_poly.pdbx_seq_one_letter_code
_entity_poly.pdbx_strand_id
1 'polypeptide(L)'
;MKKRKHLLFLLLGFSILFFSQCDPDKPILPGTGGGVSDLPPPTDTFYVDQELKSYYFFPQGSWWVYKMLDTNVLIYDTALVTAGGSRLMYDRFFPFAWEAVGLVIEHSHYPSPPGFVSPHLSVSIGNSDASLDRISMTSQGKLFPNLRYFFSVPIDSTSMANKTPGLIKTTLIDTNAFHFNNNTINNVVHLRFGSPDFEDEIWMAKNIGLLKYFNAEDQTTWELINYHIN
;
A
#
# COMPACT_ATOMS: atom_id res chain seq x y z
N MET A 1 14.19 -56.63 7.48
CA MET A 1 15.50 -56.29 6.87
C MET A 1 15.21 -55.43 5.65
N LYS A 2 15.63 -54.17 5.45
CA LYS A 2 16.78 -53.38 5.91
C LYS A 2 16.31 -51.97 6.31
N LYS A 3 16.93 -51.47 7.38
CA LYS A 3 16.88 -50.10 7.91
C LYS A 3 17.55 -49.11 6.95
N ARG A 4 17.11 -47.85 6.97
CA ARG A 4 17.91 -46.60 7.08
C ARG A 4 16.98 -45.40 6.80
N LYS A 5 17.09 -44.22 7.40
CA LYS A 5 17.67 -43.65 8.62
C LYS A 5 17.27 -42.16 8.56
N HIS A 6 17.05 -41.54 9.73
CA HIS A 6 16.71 -40.13 9.93
C HIS A 6 17.62 -39.09 9.25
N LEU A 7 17.02 -37.95 8.91
CA LEU A 7 17.58 -36.59 8.89
C LEU A 7 16.36 -35.64 8.79
N LEU A 8 15.72 -35.09 9.82
CA LEU A 8 16.12 -34.27 10.99
C LEU A 8 16.95 -33.02 10.67
N PHE A 9 16.23 -31.89 10.69
CA PHE A 9 16.61 -30.54 11.14
C PHE A 9 17.46 -29.60 10.27
N LEU A 10 17.12 -28.32 10.42
CA LEU A 10 17.79 -27.09 9.98
C LEU A 10 17.64 -26.66 8.51
N LEU A 11 16.62 -25.83 8.28
CA LEU A 11 16.71 -24.62 7.44
C LEU A 11 15.76 -23.56 8.03
N LEU A 12 16.06 -23.17 9.28
CA LEU A 12 15.60 -21.93 9.88
C LEU A 12 16.75 -20.94 9.67
N GLY A 13 16.65 -20.07 8.67
CA GLY A 13 17.72 -19.13 8.38
C GLY A 13 17.42 -18.30 7.15
N PHE A 14 17.45 -16.97 7.35
CA PHE A 14 17.35 -15.90 6.37
C PHE A 14 15.96 -15.56 5.84
N SER A 15 15.28 -14.66 6.57
CA SER A 15 14.47 -13.56 5.99
C SER A 15 14.12 -12.45 7.00
N ILE A 16 14.87 -12.31 8.11
CA ILE A 16 14.72 -11.19 9.05
C ILE A 16 16.06 -10.48 9.18
N LEU A 17 16.50 -9.86 8.10
CA LEU A 17 17.51 -8.81 8.12
C LEU A 17 17.01 -7.77 7.12
N PHE A 18 16.24 -6.79 7.58
CA PHE A 18 16.11 -5.42 7.06
C PHE A 18 14.90 -4.70 7.67
N PHE A 19 14.63 -4.87 8.97
CA PHE A 19 13.80 -3.91 9.71
C PHE A 19 14.49 -3.63 11.04
N SER A 20 15.47 -2.72 10.99
CA SER A 20 15.86 -2.00 12.19
C SER A 20 14.59 -1.33 12.73
N GLN A 21 14.20 -1.64 13.96
CA GLN A 21 13.18 -0.87 14.67
C GLN A 21 13.68 0.57 14.77
N CYS A 22 13.20 1.43 13.87
CA CYS A 22 13.45 2.86 13.97
C CYS A 22 12.60 3.40 15.12
N ASP A 23 13.28 4.00 16.09
CA ASP A 23 12.67 4.81 17.14
C ASP A 23 11.96 6.00 16.46
N PRO A 24 10.61 6.11 16.53
CA PRO A 24 9.86 7.11 15.77
C PRO A 24 10.17 8.54 16.19
N ASP A 25 10.76 8.74 17.37
CA ASP A 25 11.05 10.05 17.94
C ASP A 25 12.52 10.47 17.82
N LYS A 26 13.39 9.61 17.26
CA LYS A 26 14.78 10.00 16.99
C LYS A 26 14.87 10.62 15.59
N PRO A 27 15.48 11.82 15.45
CA PRO A 27 15.80 12.33 14.12
C PRO A 27 16.66 11.30 13.40
N ILE A 28 16.19 10.87 12.23
CA ILE A 28 16.93 9.98 11.34
C ILE A 28 18.15 10.77 10.88
N LEU A 29 19.27 10.61 11.59
CA LEU A 29 20.56 11.09 11.11
C LEU A 29 20.88 10.29 9.85
N PRO A 30 21.35 10.93 8.76
CA PRO A 30 21.73 10.23 7.54
C PRO A 30 22.74 9.14 7.90
N GLY A 31 22.35 7.89 7.65
CA GLY A 31 23.10 6.72 8.10
C GLY A 31 24.53 6.75 7.59
N THR A 32 25.49 6.59 8.52
CA THR A 32 26.94 6.47 8.26
C THR A 32 27.34 5.10 7.68
N GLY A 33 26.41 4.43 7.00
CA GLY A 33 26.63 3.14 6.35
C GLY A 33 27.42 3.29 5.05
N GLY A 34 28.75 3.19 5.17
CA GLY A 34 29.75 2.93 4.11
C GLY A 34 29.34 3.20 2.66
N GLY A 35 29.73 4.37 2.13
CA GLY A 35 29.76 4.64 0.68
C GLY A 35 29.18 5.98 0.21
N VAL A 36 28.72 6.86 1.12
CA VAL A 36 28.00 8.11 0.76
C VAL A 36 28.80 9.39 1.11
N SER A 37 30.13 9.32 1.21
CA SER A 37 30.94 10.49 1.64
C SER A 37 30.99 11.64 0.63
N ASP A 38 30.53 11.45 -0.61
CA ASP A 38 30.79 12.39 -1.70
C ASP A 38 29.52 13.03 -2.28
N LEU A 39 28.34 12.78 -1.71
CA LEU A 39 27.14 13.50 -2.15
C LEU A 39 27.11 14.89 -1.50
N PRO A 40 26.87 15.98 -2.27
CA PRO A 40 26.60 17.28 -1.67
C PRO A 40 25.36 17.20 -0.76
N PRO A 41 25.21 18.07 0.25
CA PRO A 41 23.96 18.11 1.00
C PRO A 41 22.79 18.46 0.07
N PRO A 42 21.59 17.87 0.29
CA PRO A 42 20.43 18.21 -0.52
C PRO A 42 20.07 19.70 -0.32
N THR A 43 19.68 20.37 -1.40
CA THR A 43 19.26 21.77 -1.41
C THR A 43 17.88 21.98 -0.80
N ASP A 44 17.05 20.93 -0.81
CA ASP A 44 15.68 20.93 -0.29
C ASP A 44 15.27 19.52 0.15
N THR A 45 14.15 19.40 0.87
CA THR A 45 13.54 18.13 1.27
C THR A 45 12.03 18.15 1.03
N PHE A 46 11.57 17.30 0.12
CA PHE A 46 10.14 17.16 -0.18
C PHE A 46 9.53 16.03 0.66
N TYR A 47 8.44 16.32 1.35
CA TYR A 47 7.67 15.33 2.09
C TYR A 47 6.46 14.88 1.28
N VAL A 48 6.03 13.63 1.48
CA VAL A 48 4.78 13.14 0.92
C VAL A 48 3.63 13.93 1.54
N ASP A 49 2.65 14.29 0.70
CA ASP A 49 1.46 15.00 1.12
C ASP A 49 0.70 14.28 2.25
N GLN A 50 0.29 15.05 3.26
CA GLN A 50 -0.36 14.50 4.46
C GLN A 50 -1.80 14.09 4.20
N GLU A 51 -2.50 14.80 3.31
CA GLU A 51 -3.83 14.39 2.89
C GLU A 51 -3.75 13.04 2.17
N LEU A 52 -2.78 12.86 1.28
CA LEU A 52 -2.58 11.59 0.58
C LEU A 52 -2.22 10.44 1.54
N LYS A 53 -1.29 10.68 2.49
CA LYS A 53 -0.93 9.70 3.53
C LYS A 53 -2.15 9.22 4.31
N SER A 54 -3.12 10.10 4.60
CA SER A 54 -4.31 9.73 5.36
C SER A 54 -5.23 8.71 4.68
N TYR A 55 -5.07 8.42 3.39
CA TYR A 55 -5.82 7.37 2.69
C TYR A 55 -5.05 6.04 2.58
N TYR A 56 -3.72 6.06 2.70
CA TYR A 56 -2.87 4.95 2.24
C TYR A 56 -1.79 4.51 3.24
N PHE A 57 -1.47 5.35 4.22
CA PHE A 57 -0.38 5.13 5.16
C PHE A 57 -0.93 5.00 6.57
N PHE A 58 -0.84 3.80 7.14
CA PHE A 58 -1.44 3.41 8.41
C PHE A 58 -0.39 2.77 9.31
N PRO A 59 -0.45 2.96 10.63
CA PRO A 59 0.51 2.36 11.55
C PRO A 59 0.48 0.83 11.52
N GLN A 60 1.65 0.21 11.73
CA GLN A 60 1.75 -1.24 11.88
C GLN A 60 0.80 -1.74 12.97
N GLY A 61 0.12 -2.85 12.71
CA GLY A 61 -0.92 -3.40 13.58
C GLY A 61 -2.34 -2.93 13.24
N SER A 62 -2.51 -1.94 12.38
CA SER A 62 -3.82 -1.59 11.81
C SER A 62 -4.35 -2.74 10.95
N TRP A 63 -5.67 -2.97 10.96
CA TRP A 63 -6.29 -4.06 10.22
C TRP A 63 -7.71 -3.74 9.74
N TRP A 64 -8.15 -4.50 8.73
CA TRP A 64 -9.47 -4.44 8.13
C TRP A 64 -10.01 -5.86 7.93
N VAL A 65 -11.32 -6.02 8.07
CA VAL A 65 -12.03 -7.26 7.74
C VAL A 65 -13.04 -6.94 6.65
N TYR A 66 -12.96 -7.66 5.55
CA TYR A 66 -13.83 -7.55 4.38
C TYR A 66 -14.73 -8.76 4.26
N LYS A 67 -15.89 -8.56 3.65
CA LYS A 67 -16.82 -9.60 3.25
C LYS A 67 -17.02 -9.56 1.74
N MET A 68 -16.96 -10.73 1.09
CA MET A 68 -17.29 -10.87 -0.33
C MET A 68 -18.80 -10.77 -0.54
N LEU A 69 -19.24 -10.02 -1.56
CA LEU A 69 -20.67 -9.75 -1.82
C LEU A 69 -21.29 -10.64 -2.91
N ASP A 70 -20.48 -11.21 -3.80
CA ASP A 70 -20.96 -11.85 -5.04
C ASP A 70 -21.32 -13.33 -4.87
N THR A 71 -21.31 -13.83 -3.63
CA THR A 71 -21.65 -15.23 -3.33
C THR A 71 -22.61 -15.35 -2.16
N ASN A 72 -23.38 -16.44 -2.13
CA ASN A 72 -24.25 -16.79 -0.99
C ASN A 72 -23.46 -17.42 0.18
N VAL A 73 -22.16 -17.67 -0.01
CA VAL A 73 -21.29 -18.22 1.02
C VAL A 73 -20.65 -17.05 1.77
N LEU A 74 -20.58 -17.14 3.09
CA LEU A 74 -19.88 -16.15 3.90
C LEU A 74 -18.38 -16.35 3.74
N ILE A 75 -17.76 -15.50 2.92
CA ILE A 75 -16.32 -15.45 2.71
C ILE A 75 -15.80 -14.12 3.25
N TYR A 76 -14.73 -14.21 4.04
CA TYR A 76 -14.08 -13.06 4.66
C TYR A 76 -12.61 -12.98 4.25
N ASP A 77 -12.10 -11.76 4.25
CA ASP A 77 -10.68 -11.47 4.13
C ASP A 77 -10.26 -10.49 5.23
N THR A 78 -9.15 -10.79 5.91
CA THR A 78 -8.51 -9.87 6.86
C THR A 78 -7.27 -9.31 6.19
N ALA A 79 -7.18 -7.98 6.15
CA ALA A 79 -6.00 -7.25 5.72
C ALA A 79 -5.29 -6.67 6.95
N LEU A 80 -3.99 -6.91 7.11
CA LEU A 80 -3.21 -6.50 8.29
C LEU A 80 -1.95 -5.76 7.87
N VAL A 81 -1.71 -4.56 8.41
CA VAL A 81 -0.44 -3.85 8.23
C VAL A 81 0.64 -4.56 9.06
N THR A 82 1.51 -5.32 8.42
CA THR A 82 2.57 -6.09 9.08
C THR A 82 3.90 -5.36 9.15
N ALA A 83 4.11 -4.40 8.25
CA ALA A 83 5.26 -3.52 8.27
C ALA A 83 4.89 -2.16 7.66
N GLY A 84 5.55 -1.11 8.12
CA GLY A 84 5.41 0.23 7.59
C GLY A 84 6.61 1.09 7.94
N GLY A 85 6.88 2.10 7.13
CA GLY A 85 7.94 3.05 7.42
C GLY A 85 8.01 4.20 6.44
N SER A 86 8.67 5.26 6.86
CA SER A 86 9.08 6.37 6.02
C SER A 86 10.61 6.43 5.96
N ARG A 87 11.14 6.87 4.82
CA ARG A 87 12.56 7.13 4.64
C ARG A 87 12.76 8.37 3.80
N LEU A 88 13.75 9.17 4.13
CA LEU A 88 14.26 10.20 3.22
C LEU A 88 15.23 9.53 2.25
N MET A 89 14.95 9.67 0.97
CA MET A 89 15.81 9.25 -0.13
C MET A 89 16.53 10.45 -0.70
N TYR A 90 17.74 10.21 -1.17
CA TYR A 90 18.58 11.22 -1.80
C TYR A 90 19.55 10.54 -2.75
N ASP A 91 19.75 11.11 -3.94
CA ASP A 91 20.71 10.60 -4.91
C ASP A 91 21.50 11.74 -5.59
N ARG A 92 22.50 11.37 -6.37
CA ARG A 92 23.41 12.32 -7.05
C ARG A 92 22.80 13.04 -8.26
N PHE A 93 21.67 12.57 -8.77
CA PHE A 93 21.03 13.11 -9.98
C PHE A 93 20.03 14.21 -9.63
N PHE A 94 19.46 14.15 -8.43
CA PHE A 94 18.55 15.18 -7.94
C PHE A 94 19.24 16.04 -6.87
N PRO A 95 19.12 17.37 -6.93
CA PRO A 95 19.71 18.23 -5.91
C PRO A 95 18.94 18.21 -4.59
N PHE A 96 17.79 17.55 -4.50
CA PHE A 96 16.90 17.52 -3.33
C PHE A 96 16.74 16.12 -2.76
N ALA A 97 16.38 16.03 -1.48
CA ALA A 97 15.91 14.81 -0.85
C ALA A 97 14.37 14.69 -0.98
N TRP A 98 13.84 13.48 -0.93
CA TRP A 98 12.41 13.24 -0.94
C TRP A 98 12.00 12.11 0.02
N GLU A 99 10.84 12.25 0.64
CA GLU A 99 10.24 11.19 1.46
C GLU A 99 9.67 10.09 0.55
N ALA A 100 9.97 8.85 0.92
CA ALA A 100 9.28 7.67 0.44
C ALA A 100 8.66 6.97 1.65
N VAL A 101 7.36 6.72 1.59
CA VAL A 101 6.66 5.92 2.60
C VAL A 101 6.19 4.61 1.99
N GLY A 102 6.11 3.56 2.80
CA GLY A 102 5.55 2.31 2.33
C GLY A 102 5.02 1.44 3.45
N LEU A 103 4.04 0.61 3.10
CA LEU A 103 3.41 -0.39 3.95
C LEU A 103 3.44 -1.75 3.27
N VAL A 104 3.45 -2.80 4.08
CA VAL A 104 3.12 -4.15 3.68
C VAL A 104 1.82 -4.54 4.38
N ILE A 105 0.82 -4.91 3.59
CA ILE A 105 -0.49 -5.33 4.06
C ILE A 105 -0.68 -6.79 3.68
N GLU A 106 -0.76 -7.68 4.65
CA GLU A 106 -1.00 -9.10 4.41
C GLU A 106 -2.49 -9.41 4.35
N HIS A 107 -2.88 -10.25 3.40
CA HIS A 107 -4.26 -10.69 3.23
C HIS A 107 -4.42 -12.16 3.62
N SER A 108 -5.59 -12.53 4.12
CA SER A 108 -5.88 -13.90 4.58
C SER A 108 -6.53 -14.79 3.51
N HIS A 109 -7.25 -14.17 2.57
CA HIS A 109 -8.09 -14.88 1.61
C HIS A 109 -7.30 -15.43 0.43
N TYR A 110 -6.34 -14.66 -0.07
CA TYR A 110 -5.59 -15.03 -1.26
C TYR A 110 -4.49 -16.06 -0.93
N PRO A 111 -4.15 -16.95 -1.86
CA PRO A 111 -3.01 -17.85 -1.65
C PRO A 111 -1.69 -17.08 -1.80
N SER A 112 -0.72 -17.38 -0.94
CA SER A 112 0.65 -16.90 -1.11
C SER A 112 1.25 -17.42 -2.41
N PRO A 113 1.98 -16.62 -3.19
CA PRO A 113 2.75 -17.13 -4.31
C PRO A 113 3.86 -18.09 -3.83
N PRO A 114 4.36 -18.99 -4.71
CA PRO A 114 5.48 -19.86 -4.37
C PRO A 114 6.69 -19.06 -3.85
N GLY A 115 7.20 -19.42 -2.67
CA GLY A 115 8.34 -18.75 -2.05
C GLY A 115 8.01 -17.62 -1.07
N PHE A 116 6.73 -17.33 -0.84
CA PHE A 116 6.27 -16.30 0.09
C PHE A 116 5.48 -16.89 1.26
N VAL A 117 5.58 -16.23 2.42
CA VAL A 117 4.89 -16.66 3.65
C VAL A 117 3.42 -16.25 3.67
N SER A 118 3.05 -15.18 2.97
CA SER A 118 1.72 -14.56 2.93
C SER A 118 1.51 -13.87 1.57
N PRO A 119 0.27 -13.78 1.04
CA PRO A 119 -0.03 -12.80 0.00
C PRO A 119 0.04 -11.42 0.66
N HIS A 120 0.63 -10.45 -0.03
CA HIS A 120 0.67 -9.10 0.51
C HIS A 120 0.56 -8.05 -0.57
N LEU A 121 -0.07 -6.96 -0.19
CA LEU A 121 -0.13 -5.71 -0.91
C LEU A 121 0.95 -4.79 -0.36
N SER A 122 1.94 -4.49 -1.18
CA SER A 122 2.90 -3.42 -0.92
C SER A 122 2.33 -2.10 -1.41
N VAL A 123 2.12 -1.16 -0.51
CA VAL A 123 1.74 0.21 -0.87
C VAL A 123 2.96 1.09 -0.68
N SER A 124 3.30 1.89 -1.66
CA SER A 124 4.40 2.85 -1.57
C SER A 124 3.98 4.19 -2.15
N ILE A 125 4.42 5.26 -1.51
CA ILE A 125 4.22 6.63 -1.98
C ILE A 125 5.59 7.28 -2.04
N GLY A 126 5.91 7.90 -3.18
CA GLY A 126 7.20 8.57 -3.36
C GLY A 126 7.11 9.72 -4.35
N ASN A 127 7.90 10.75 -4.09
CA ASN A 127 7.99 11.96 -4.89
C ASN A 127 9.35 12.05 -5.60
N SER A 128 9.53 11.22 -6.64
CA SER A 128 10.85 11.07 -7.28
C SER A 128 11.22 12.21 -8.25
N ASP A 129 10.32 13.15 -8.52
CA ASP A 129 10.54 14.22 -9.52
C ASP A 129 10.33 15.64 -8.98
N ALA A 130 10.17 15.80 -7.65
CA ALA A 130 9.90 17.05 -6.93
C ALA A 130 8.63 17.81 -7.37
N SER A 131 7.89 17.29 -8.34
CA SER A 131 6.70 17.96 -8.85
C SER A 131 5.44 17.41 -8.20
N LEU A 132 5.34 16.09 -8.00
CA LEU A 132 4.10 15.42 -7.57
C LEU A 132 4.36 14.11 -6.82
N ASP A 133 3.47 13.77 -5.87
CA ASP A 133 3.48 12.48 -5.19
C ASP A 133 2.93 11.38 -6.10
N ARG A 134 3.61 10.23 -6.12
CA ARG A 134 3.18 9.05 -6.89
C ARG A 134 2.90 7.90 -5.96
N ILE A 135 1.73 7.28 -6.10
CA ILE A 135 1.38 6.06 -5.37
C ILE A 135 1.60 4.85 -6.27
N SER A 136 2.45 3.95 -5.81
CA SER A 136 2.62 2.63 -6.38
C SER A 136 2.09 1.60 -5.41
N MET A 137 1.01 0.94 -5.81
CA MET A 137 0.54 -0.28 -5.18
C MET A 137 1.11 -1.46 -5.98
N THR A 138 1.61 -2.46 -5.30
CA THR A 138 2.11 -3.68 -5.93
C THR A 138 1.70 -4.83 -5.05
N SER A 139 0.87 -5.69 -5.58
CA SER A 139 0.45 -6.87 -4.88
C SER A 139 1.25 -8.08 -5.33
N GLN A 140 1.47 -8.98 -4.39
CA GLN A 140 1.96 -10.31 -4.64
C GLN A 140 0.82 -11.31 -4.47
N GLY A 141 0.51 -12.03 -5.54
CA GLY A 141 -0.63 -12.95 -5.60
C GLY A 141 -1.71 -12.45 -6.55
N LYS A 142 -2.96 -12.87 -6.30
CA LYS A 142 -4.14 -12.55 -7.13
C LYS A 142 -4.88 -11.28 -6.73
N LEU A 143 -4.56 -10.73 -5.57
CA LEU A 143 -5.14 -9.46 -5.17
C LEU A 143 -4.54 -8.38 -6.09
N PHE A 144 -5.29 -7.70 -6.96
CA PHE A 144 -4.81 -6.50 -7.66
C PHE A 144 -3.44 -6.59 -8.39
N PRO A 145 -3.12 -7.63 -9.16
CA PRO A 145 -1.79 -7.79 -9.77
C PRO A 145 -1.45 -6.68 -10.78
N ASN A 146 -2.47 -6.00 -11.29
CA ASN A 146 -2.33 -4.96 -12.32
C ASN A 146 -2.23 -3.54 -11.75
N LEU A 147 -2.42 -3.31 -10.44
CA LEU A 147 -2.46 -1.97 -9.82
C LEU A 147 -1.12 -1.23 -9.72
N ARG A 148 -0.19 -1.49 -10.64
CA ARG A 148 1.09 -0.79 -10.68
C ARG A 148 0.89 0.67 -11.09
N TYR A 149 1.42 1.60 -10.30
CA TYR A 149 1.20 3.04 -10.47
C TYR A 149 -0.28 3.44 -10.38
N PHE A 150 -0.96 2.86 -9.37
CA PHE A 150 -2.36 3.13 -9.05
C PHE A 150 -2.72 4.62 -9.05
N PHE A 151 -1.80 5.51 -8.67
CA PHE A 151 -1.90 6.90 -9.05
C PHE A 151 -0.65 7.34 -9.82
N SER A 152 -0.90 7.79 -11.05
CA SER A 152 0.08 8.54 -11.84
C SER A 152 -0.60 9.71 -12.54
N VAL A 153 0.23 10.72 -12.85
CA VAL A 153 -0.16 12.08 -13.24
C VAL A 153 -1.37 12.12 -14.18
N PRO A 154 -2.33 13.06 -13.99
CA PRO A 154 -2.60 13.89 -12.84
C PRO A 154 -3.88 13.34 -12.18
N ILE A 155 -3.74 12.32 -11.35
CA ILE A 155 -4.46 12.37 -10.08
C ILE A 155 -3.41 12.58 -8.99
N ASP A 156 -2.89 13.81 -8.95
CA ASP A 156 -2.06 14.32 -7.87
C ASP A 156 -2.94 14.88 -6.73
N SER A 157 -2.33 15.37 -5.65
CA SER A 157 -3.05 16.03 -4.55
C SER A 157 -3.95 17.18 -5.01
N THR A 158 -3.57 17.86 -6.11
CA THR A 158 -4.36 18.93 -6.73
C THR A 158 -5.61 18.37 -7.40
N SER A 159 -5.52 17.26 -8.12
CA SER A 159 -6.67 16.55 -8.69
C SER A 159 -7.56 15.90 -7.63
N MET A 160 -7.00 15.44 -6.50
CA MET A 160 -7.79 14.97 -5.35
C MET A 160 -8.56 16.13 -4.71
N ALA A 161 -7.93 17.30 -4.55
CA ALA A 161 -8.57 18.51 -4.04
C ALA A 161 -9.63 19.07 -5.02
N ASN A 162 -9.33 19.04 -6.33
CA ASN A 162 -10.17 19.64 -7.39
C ASN A 162 -11.14 18.66 -8.05
N LYS A 163 -11.09 17.39 -7.68
CA LYS A 163 -11.91 16.29 -8.19
C LYS A 163 -11.78 16.06 -9.71
N THR A 164 -10.57 15.99 -10.26
CA THR A 164 -10.31 15.83 -11.71
C THR A 164 -9.68 14.47 -12.10
N PRO A 165 -9.92 13.94 -13.32
CA PRO A 165 -9.35 12.66 -13.79
C PRO A 165 -7.84 12.64 -14.07
N GLY A 166 -7.21 11.46 -13.96
CA GLY A 166 -5.80 11.18 -14.26
C GLY A 166 -5.48 10.99 -15.74
N LEU A 167 -4.22 11.20 -16.16
CA LEU A 167 -3.76 11.02 -17.55
C LEU A 167 -3.32 9.58 -17.80
N ILE A 168 -3.15 8.74 -16.76
CA ILE A 168 -2.75 7.34 -16.93
C ILE A 168 -3.56 6.42 -16.02
N LYS A 169 -4.49 5.69 -16.64
CA LYS A 169 -5.24 4.51 -16.15
C LYS A 169 -6.10 4.66 -14.90
N THR A 170 -5.94 5.73 -14.12
CA THR A 170 -6.75 5.97 -12.92
C THR A 170 -7.70 7.12 -13.14
N THR A 171 -8.96 6.92 -12.78
CA THR A 171 -10.02 7.93 -12.87
C THR A 171 -10.62 8.11 -11.47
N LEU A 172 -10.68 9.36 -11.00
CA LEU A 172 -11.56 9.71 -9.89
C LEU A 172 -12.99 9.75 -10.42
N ILE A 173 -13.82 8.84 -9.92
CA ILE A 173 -15.21 8.71 -10.33
C ILE A 173 -16.06 9.68 -9.55
N ASP A 174 -15.95 9.65 -8.22
CA ASP A 174 -16.71 10.52 -7.35
C ASP A 174 -16.08 10.67 -5.95
N THR A 175 -16.69 11.55 -5.16
CA THR A 175 -16.33 11.80 -3.76
C THR A 175 -17.62 11.86 -2.94
N ASN A 176 -18.03 10.72 -2.41
CA ASN A 176 -19.32 10.56 -1.75
C ASN A 176 -19.16 10.06 -0.31
N ALA A 177 -20.28 9.98 0.41
CA ALA A 177 -20.32 9.25 1.66
C ALA A 177 -20.50 7.75 1.37
N PHE A 178 -19.89 6.92 2.22
CA PHE A 178 -20.08 5.48 2.22
C PHE A 178 -20.87 5.07 3.45
N HIS A 179 -21.94 4.31 3.25
CA HIS A 179 -22.82 3.87 4.34
C HIS A 179 -22.52 2.41 4.68
N PHE A 180 -22.14 2.17 5.94
CA PHE A 180 -21.73 0.87 6.41
C PHE A 180 -22.04 0.68 7.90
N ASN A 181 -22.69 -0.43 8.28
CA ASN A 181 -23.09 -0.73 9.67
C ASN A 181 -23.82 0.42 10.39
N ASN A 182 -24.79 1.07 9.72
CA ASN A 182 -25.49 2.27 10.20
C ASN A 182 -24.60 3.50 10.47
N ASN A 183 -23.31 3.42 10.10
CA ASN A 183 -22.40 4.55 10.14
C ASN A 183 -22.29 5.16 8.74
N THR A 184 -22.12 6.47 8.71
CA THR A 184 -21.82 7.21 7.49
C THR A 184 -20.36 7.65 7.56
N ILE A 185 -19.56 7.13 6.64
CA ILE A 185 -18.17 7.53 6.45
C ILE A 185 -18.16 8.62 5.39
N ASN A 186 -17.72 9.81 5.76
CA ASN A 186 -17.58 10.94 4.83
C ASN A 186 -16.20 10.94 4.17
N ASN A 187 -16.04 11.77 3.12
CA ASN A 187 -14.77 11.93 2.38
C ASN A 187 -14.26 10.61 1.81
N VAL A 188 -15.15 9.85 1.16
CA VAL A 188 -14.77 8.63 0.46
C VAL A 188 -14.44 8.98 -0.98
N VAL A 189 -13.24 8.60 -1.40
CA VAL A 189 -12.82 8.72 -2.79
C VAL A 189 -13.12 7.41 -3.50
N HIS A 190 -13.82 7.50 -4.62
CA HIS A 190 -14.11 6.36 -5.48
C HIS A 190 -13.22 6.46 -6.72
N LEU A 191 -12.36 5.47 -6.88
CA LEU A 191 -11.31 5.45 -7.88
C LEU A 191 -11.45 4.20 -8.73
N ARG A 192 -11.15 4.35 -10.01
CA ARG A 192 -11.17 3.27 -10.98
C ARG A 192 -9.82 3.19 -11.67
N PHE A 193 -9.27 1.99 -11.77
CA PHE A 193 -7.98 1.75 -12.40
C PHE A 193 -8.09 0.69 -13.50
N GLY A 194 -7.60 1.01 -14.69
CA GLY A 194 -7.49 0.04 -15.78
C GLY A 194 -7.88 0.60 -17.15
N SER A 195 -8.47 -0.25 -17.96
CA SER A 195 -9.01 0.04 -19.30
C SER A 195 -10.47 -0.38 -19.35
N PRO A 196 -11.34 0.15 -20.22
CA PRO A 196 -12.77 -0.16 -20.23
C PRO A 196 -13.15 -1.65 -20.15
N ASP A 197 -12.31 -2.55 -20.66
CA ASP A 197 -12.55 -4.00 -20.66
C ASP A 197 -11.98 -4.74 -19.42
N PHE A 198 -11.27 -4.03 -18.53
CA PHE A 198 -10.63 -4.54 -17.31
C PHE A 198 -10.38 -3.37 -16.33
N GLU A 199 -11.28 -3.20 -15.35
CA GLU A 199 -11.25 -2.07 -14.41
C GLU A 199 -11.39 -2.55 -12.97
N ASP A 200 -10.34 -2.36 -12.18
CA ASP A 200 -10.43 -2.46 -10.72
C ASP A 200 -11.10 -1.18 -10.20
N GLU A 201 -11.95 -1.30 -9.18
CA GLU A 201 -12.53 -0.16 -8.47
C GLU A 201 -12.19 -0.22 -7.00
N ILE A 202 -11.83 0.91 -6.41
CA ILE A 202 -11.58 1.02 -4.98
C ILE A 202 -12.29 2.24 -4.40
N TRP A 203 -12.80 2.07 -3.18
CA TRP A 203 -13.33 3.14 -2.37
C TRP A 203 -12.44 3.27 -1.14
N MET A 204 -11.94 4.47 -0.88
CA MET A 204 -11.13 4.70 0.32
C MET A 204 -11.61 5.91 1.08
N ALA A 205 -11.48 5.84 2.40
CA ALA A 205 -11.78 6.97 3.26
C ALA A 205 -10.54 7.45 4.00
N LYS A 206 -10.53 8.76 4.24
CA LYS A 206 -9.56 9.41 5.09
C LYS A 206 -9.52 8.77 6.49
N ASN A 207 -8.32 8.48 6.97
CA ASN A 207 -8.01 7.87 8.27
C ASN A 207 -8.60 6.45 8.46
N ILE A 208 -9.13 5.82 7.41
CA ILE A 208 -9.63 4.45 7.47
C ILE A 208 -8.94 3.61 6.41
N GLY A 209 -8.75 4.12 5.20
CA GLY A 209 -8.16 3.38 4.09
C GLY A 209 -9.22 2.70 3.24
N LEU A 210 -8.91 1.50 2.74
CA LEU A 210 -9.75 0.77 1.79
C LEU A 210 -11.06 0.31 2.44
N LEU A 211 -12.18 0.86 1.96
CA LEU A 211 -13.55 0.55 2.41
C LEU A 211 -14.23 -0.51 1.58
N LYS A 212 -14.00 -0.48 0.26
CA LYS A 212 -14.61 -1.39 -0.69
C LYS A 212 -13.66 -1.55 -1.85
N TYR A 213 -13.70 -2.70 -2.49
CA TYR A 213 -13.06 -2.88 -3.77
C TYR A 213 -13.75 -3.89 -4.67
N PHE A 214 -13.59 -3.70 -5.96
CA PHE A 214 -13.89 -4.66 -7.00
C PHE A 214 -12.57 -5.11 -7.65
N ASN A 215 -12.36 -6.42 -7.70
CA ASN A 215 -11.22 -7.04 -8.38
C ASN A 215 -11.68 -7.56 -9.74
N ALA A 216 -11.15 -6.95 -10.81
CA ALA A 216 -11.55 -7.27 -12.17
C ALA A 216 -11.10 -8.68 -12.62
N GLU A 217 -10.05 -9.23 -12.02
CA GLU A 217 -9.50 -10.54 -12.40
C GLU A 217 -10.42 -11.70 -12.00
N ASP A 218 -10.93 -11.67 -10.78
CA ASP A 218 -11.81 -12.72 -10.23
C ASP A 218 -13.29 -12.31 -10.20
N GLN A 219 -13.60 -11.07 -10.63
CA GLN A 219 -14.94 -10.48 -10.63
C GLN A 219 -15.59 -10.47 -9.24
N THR A 220 -14.78 -10.27 -8.20
CA THR A 220 -15.28 -10.21 -6.82
C THR A 220 -15.30 -8.79 -6.26
N THR A 221 -16.35 -8.50 -5.53
CA THR A 221 -16.62 -7.29 -4.78
C THR A 221 -16.49 -7.57 -3.30
N TRP A 222 -15.70 -6.76 -2.63
CA TRP A 222 -15.40 -6.87 -1.22
C TRP A 222 -15.77 -5.57 -0.52
N GLU A 223 -16.46 -5.69 0.61
CA GLU A 223 -16.89 -4.56 1.42
C GLU A 223 -16.38 -4.70 2.85
N LEU A 224 -15.88 -3.60 3.40
CA LEU A 224 -15.40 -3.51 4.77
C LEU A 224 -16.53 -3.81 5.74
N ILE A 225 -16.29 -4.71 6.68
CA ILE A 225 -17.23 -5.08 7.75
C ILE A 225 -16.71 -4.82 9.16
N ASN A 226 -15.41 -4.56 9.32
CA ASN A 226 -14.82 -4.13 10.58
C ASN A 226 -13.40 -3.60 10.34
N TYR A 227 -12.89 -2.74 11.21
CA TYR A 227 -11.51 -2.28 11.13
C TYR A 227 -10.98 -1.79 12.48
N HIS A 228 -9.67 -1.63 12.55
CA HIS A 228 -8.96 -0.97 13.64
C HIS A 228 -7.74 -0.24 13.09
N ILE A 229 -7.57 1.02 13.49
CA ILE A 229 -6.36 1.80 13.22
C ILE A 229 -5.63 1.98 14.55
N ASN A 230 -4.35 1.62 14.56
CA ASN A 230 -3.47 1.71 15.73
C ASN A 230 -2.95 3.13 15.96
#